data_AF-A0A7C5BDW5-F1
#
_entry.id   AF-A0A7C5BDW5-F1
#
_cell.length_a   1.000
_cell.length_b   1.000
_cell.length_c   1.000
_cell.angle_alpha   90.00
_cell.angle_beta   90.00
_cell.angle_gamma   90.00
#
_symmetry.space_group_name_H-M   'P 1'
#
loop_
_entity.id
_entity.type
_entity.pdbx_description
1 polymer ?
#
loop_
_entity_poly.entity_id
_entity_poly.type
_entity_poly.pdbx_seq_one_letter_code
_entity_poly.pdbx_strand_id
1 'polypeptide(L)' 'GNQASKKMITLGADAVITGNGAGEKALKILKTTGIAFYTGAGDMRVKEAYEAYKANRLQKQY' A
#
# COMPACT_ATOMS: atom_id res chain seq x y z
N GLY A 1 -2.40 -7.41 7.62
CA GLY A 1 -3.17 -8.68 7.63
C GLY A 1 -4.52 -8.50 6.94
N ASN A 2 -5.22 -9.58 6.60
CA ASN A 2 -6.47 -9.61 5.79
C ASN A 2 -7.51 -8.51 6.18
N GLN A 3 -7.71 -8.26 7.48
CA GLN A 3 -8.62 -7.22 7.96
C GLN A 3 -8.24 -5.80 7.51
N ALA A 4 -6.94 -5.49 7.42
CA ALA A 4 -6.46 -4.21 6.93
C ALA A 4 -6.78 -4.03 5.43
N SER A 5 -6.59 -5.05 4.61
CA SER A 5 -6.96 -5.01 3.19
C SER A 5 -8.46 -4.82 2.98
N LYS A 6 -9.30 -5.53 3.74
CA LYS A 6 -10.75 -5.34 3.68
C LYS A 6 -11.15 -3.92 4.04
N LYS A 7 -10.55 -3.35 5.09
CA LYS A 7 -10.81 -1.98 5.51
C LYS A 7 -10.41 -0.95 4.44
N MET A 8 -9.27 -1.13 3.77
CA MET A 8 -8.84 -0.25 2.67
C MET A 8 -9.83 -0.27 1.50
N ILE A 9 -10.36 -1.46 1.16
CA ILE A 9 -11.39 -1.62 0.13
C ILE A 9 -12.68 -0.91 0.54
N THR A 10 -13.14 -1.09 1.79
CA THR A 10 -14.35 -0.44 2.30
C THR A 10 -14.21 1.08 2.37
N LEU A 11 -13.01 1.59 2.63
CA LEU A 11 -12.72 3.03 2.64
C LEU A 11 -12.60 3.63 1.24
N GLY A 12 -12.62 2.82 0.17
CA GLY A 12 -12.49 3.29 -1.20
C GLY A 12 -11.12 3.90 -1.49
N ALA A 13 -10.05 3.38 -0.88
CA ALA A 13 -8.71 3.92 -1.06
C ALA A 13 -8.20 3.71 -2.50
N ASP A 14 -7.65 4.75 -3.12
CA ASP A 14 -7.03 4.65 -4.45
C ASP A 14 -5.62 4.03 -4.40
N ALA A 15 -4.90 4.23 -3.29
CA ALA A 15 -3.53 3.78 -3.11
C ALA A 15 -3.24 3.34 -1.67
N VAL A 16 -2.36 2.34 -1.53
CA VAL A 16 -1.87 1.83 -0.25
C VAL A 16 -0.34 1.86 -0.26
N ILE A 17 0.24 2.55 0.72
CA ILE A 17 1.70 2.64 0.93
C ILE A 17 2.08 1.77 2.12
N THR A 18 3.11 0.93 1.96
CA THR A 18 3.60 0.06 3.03
C THR A 18 5.11 0.02 3.09
N GLY A 19 5.62 -0.34 4.27
CA GLY A 19 7.04 -0.60 4.47
C GLY A 19 7.49 -1.91 3.86
N ASN A 20 7.26 -3.02 4.58
CA ASN A 20 7.73 -4.36 4.22
C ASN A 20 6.77 -5.12 3.29
N GLY A 21 5.95 -4.42 2.52
CA GLY A 21 4.86 -5.03 1.77
C GLY A 21 3.70 -5.46 2.67
N ALA A 22 2.70 -6.08 2.06
CA ALA A 22 1.58 -6.69 2.77
C ALA A 22 1.80 -8.21 2.82
N GLY A 23 1.28 -8.86 3.87
CA GLY A 23 1.30 -10.32 3.92
C GLY A 23 0.59 -10.95 2.71
N GLU A 24 0.96 -12.17 2.36
CA GLU A 24 0.56 -12.85 1.12
C GLU A 24 -0.97 -12.84 0.88
N LYS A 25 -1.77 -13.07 1.92
CA LYS A 25 -3.24 -13.01 1.87
C LYS A 25 -3.77 -11.60 1.54
N ALA A 26 -3.13 -10.57 2.09
CA ALA A 26 -3.48 -9.19 1.83
C ALA A 26 -3.10 -8.76 0.40
N LEU A 27 -1.93 -9.20 -0.08
CA LEU A 27 -1.51 -9.02 -1.47
C LEU A 27 -2.50 -9.67 -2.45
N LYS A 28 -2.95 -10.90 -2.18
CA LYS A 28 -3.89 -11.61 -3.06
C LYS A 28 -5.21 -10.88 -3.22
N ILE A 29 -5.71 -10.28 -2.12
CA ILE A 29 -6.94 -9.46 -2.13
C ILE A 29 -6.70 -8.13 -2.86
N LEU A 30 -5.60 -7.42 -2.56
CA LEU A 30 -5.31 -6.13 -3.19
C LEU A 30 -5.03 -6.26 -4.70
N LYS A 31 -4.44 -7.37 -5.15
CA LYS A 31 -4.27 -7.69 -6.58
C LYS A 31 -5.58 -7.83 -7.35
N THR A 32 -6.65 -8.26 -6.67
CA THR A 32 -7.99 -8.35 -7.29
C THR A 32 -8.72 -7.02 -7.30
N THR A 33 -8.13 -5.98 -6.73
CA THR A 33 -8.69 -4.63 -6.69
C THR A 33 -7.90 -3.70 -7.62
N GLY A 34 -8.49 -2.57 -8.01
CA GLY A 34 -7.78 -1.51 -8.74
C GLY A 34 -6.90 -0.61 -7.86
N ILE A 35 -6.70 -0.97 -6.58
CA ILE A 35 -5.98 -0.15 -5.61
C ILE A 35 -4.47 -0.24 -5.89
N ALA A 36 -3.84 0.90 -6.13
CA ALA A 36 -2.41 0.96 -6.40
C ALA A 36 -1.60 0.62 -5.13
N PHE A 37 -0.63 -0.27 -5.26
CA PHE A 37 0.12 -0.77 -4.10
C PHE A 37 1.60 -0.35 -4.18
N TYR A 38 2.07 0.34 -3.14
CA TYR A 38 3.43 0.87 -3.05
C TYR A 38 4.18 0.28 -1.86
N THR A 39 5.43 -0.10 -2.08
CA THR A 39 6.33 -0.63 -1.06
C THR A 39 7.60 0.19 -0.94
N GLY A 40 8.35 0.02 0.16
CA GLY A 40 9.64 0.69 0.38
C GLY A 40 9.60 1.81 1.43
N ALA A 41 8.50 1.93 2.17
CA ALA A 41 8.37 2.91 3.26
C ALA A 41 8.76 2.33 4.65
N GLY A 42 9.63 1.30 4.69
CA GLY A 42 9.92 0.51 5.91
C GLY A 42 10.54 1.35 7.02
N ASP A 43 11.42 2.25 6.62
CA ASP A 43 12.19 3.13 7.50
C ASP A 43 11.69 4.58 7.47
N MET A 44 10.50 4.82 6.91
CA MET A 44 9.92 6.15 6.74
C MET A 44 8.81 6.40 7.76
N ARG A 45 8.74 7.62 8.30
CA ARG A 45 7.55 8.12 8.96
C ARG A 45 6.43 8.32 7.94
N VAL A 46 5.20 8.36 8.42
CA VAL A 46 3.99 8.52 7.57
C VAL A 46 4.12 9.71 6.60
N LYS A 47 4.64 10.85 7.08
CA LYS A 47 4.84 12.04 6.25
C LYS A 47 5.85 11.80 5.13
N GLU A 48 6.97 11.17 5.44
CA GLU A 48 8.05 10.87 4.49
C GLU A 48 7.59 9.87 3.44
N ALA A 49 6.84 8.85 3.85
CA ALA A 49 6.23 7.87 2.96
C ALA A 49 5.23 8.53 1.98
N TYR A 50 4.42 9.48 2.48
CA TYR A 50 3.49 10.23 1.65
C TYR A 50 4.21 11.17 0.65
N GLU A 51 5.27 11.85 1.09
CA GLU A 51 6.10 12.68 0.22
C GLU A 51 6.83 11.84 -0.83
N ALA A 52 7.37 10.68 -0.45
CA ALA A 52 8.01 9.74 -1.38
C ALA A 52 7.03 9.19 -2.42
N TYR A 53 5.79 8.88 -2.02
CA TYR A 53 4.70 8.52 -2.93
C TYR A 53 4.43 9.64 -3.94
N LYS A 54 4.22 10.87 -3.47
CA LYS A 54 3.98 12.04 -4.33
C LYS A 54 5.14 12.33 -5.28
N ALA A 55 6.37 12.03 -4.87
CA ALA A 55 7.57 12.20 -5.67
C ALA A 55 7.86 11.01 -6.61
N ASN A 56 6.97 10.01 -6.70
CA ASN A 56 7.16 8.77 -7.46
C ASN A 56 8.45 8.00 -7.08
N ARG A 57 8.89 8.11 -5.82
CA ARG A 57 10.10 7.45 -5.30
C ARG A 57 9.84 6.08 -4.66
N LEU A 58 8.58 5.66 -4.59
CA LEU A 58 8.20 4.35 -4.08
C LEU A 58 7.99 3.37 -5.23
N GLN A 59 8.29 2.10 -4.99
CA GLN A 59 8.10 1.06 -5.99
C GLN A 59 6.62 0.65 -6.03
N LYS A 60 5.97 0.93 -7.16
CA LYS A 60 4.64 0.38 -7.47
C LYS A 60 4.79 -1.11 -7.74
N GLN A 61 4.03 -1.93 -7.03
CA GLN A 61 4.04 -3.38 -7.20
C GLN A 61 2.97 -3.86 -8.17
N TYR A 62 1.78 -3.23 -8.16
CA TYR A 62 0.61 -3.53 -9.00
C TYR A 62 -0.18 -2.25 -9.25
#